data_AF-A0A3B9ZS91-F1
#
_entry.id   AF-A0A3B9ZS91-F1
#
_cell.length_a   1.000
_cell.length_b   1.000
_cell.length_c   1.000
_cell.angle_alpha   90.00
_cell.angle_beta   90.00
_cell.angle_gamma   90.00
#
_symmetry.space_group_name_H-M   'P 1'
#
loop_
_entity.id
_entity.type
_entity.pdbx_description
1 polymer ?
#
loop_
_entity_poly.entity_id
_entity_poly.type
_entity_poly.pdbx_seq_one_letter_code
_entity_poly.pdbx_strand_id
1 'polypeptide(L)'
;GYSLNETIKGVINGTTVADFYAKITKADELQTLKVISAFSGAELDEADRINNGDTLVVLSADGKHTSKYILRGTFEVLSVGTMLTSTIYTIYVTGSTGIITGFPKYTPLKTVLEGVVIPSGATLTMVDQNDGYKTLIKLNYDTVYVDVLATLAIYFEVIAENGRDKVLYQLRPTSISVDAYATSDLYSINQISSFLYPLIQGTSVNGLFSNLTPAPGASMKVYDKEGFVRSTGIICKDDKLVVTSLDGTIRKAYYFKTPGFEGGPYLAFILSDDYQIDQVLRSIGGVSEG
;
A
#
# COMPACT_ATOMS: atom_id res chain seq x y z
N GLY A 1 17.41 27.44 -13.46
CA GLY A 1 17.87 26.77 -14.67
C GLY A 1 18.40 27.81 -15.63
N TYR A 2 19.24 27.40 -16.57
CA TYR A 2 19.83 28.28 -17.58
C TYR A 2 19.11 28.16 -18.93
N SER A 3 18.04 27.34 -19.00
CA SER A 3 17.22 27.20 -20.18
C SER A 3 16.00 28.12 -20.05
N LEU A 4 15.64 28.88 -21.08
CA LEU A 4 14.50 29.80 -21.00
C LEU A 4 13.12 29.08 -20.96
N ASN A 5 13.09 27.80 -20.61
CA ASN A 5 11.95 26.88 -20.73
C ASN A 5 11.59 26.20 -19.40
N GLU A 6 12.15 26.65 -18.26
CA GLU A 6 11.78 26.06 -16.98
C GLU A 6 10.32 26.38 -16.60
N THR A 7 9.69 25.47 -15.87
CA THR A 7 8.31 25.62 -15.43
C THR A 7 8.24 25.42 -13.92
N ILE A 8 7.56 26.34 -13.23
CA ILE A 8 7.18 26.18 -11.82
C ILE A 8 5.71 25.77 -11.79
N LYS A 9 5.41 24.65 -11.14
CA LYS A 9 4.04 24.12 -10.98
C LYS A 9 3.49 24.40 -9.59
N GLY A 10 2.17 24.45 -9.45
CA GLY A 10 1.49 24.47 -8.15
C GLY A 10 1.18 25.86 -7.58
N VAL A 11 1.25 26.92 -8.39
CA VAL A 11 0.71 28.23 -8.01
C VAL A 11 -0.81 28.12 -7.91
N ILE A 12 -1.39 28.46 -6.76
CA ILE A 12 -2.84 28.30 -6.52
C ILE A 12 -3.57 29.55 -7.04
N ASN A 13 -4.78 29.38 -7.58
CA ASN A 13 -5.63 30.50 -7.97
C ASN A 13 -5.80 31.52 -6.82
N GLY A 14 -5.65 32.81 -7.14
CA GLY A 14 -5.73 33.90 -6.17
C GLY A 14 -4.42 34.21 -5.44
N THR A 15 -3.34 33.47 -5.67
CA THR A 15 -2.00 33.81 -5.16
C THR A 15 -1.55 35.16 -5.72
N THR A 16 -1.21 36.11 -4.85
CA THR A 16 -0.61 37.38 -5.24
C THR A 16 0.89 37.25 -5.47
N VAL A 17 1.51 38.22 -6.16
CA VAL A 17 2.97 38.27 -6.32
C VAL A 17 3.68 38.28 -4.97
N ALA A 18 3.17 39.03 -3.98
CA ALA A 18 3.70 39.04 -2.62
C ALA A 18 3.63 37.67 -1.94
N ASP A 19 2.49 36.98 -2.02
CA ASP A 19 2.31 35.63 -1.43
C ASP A 19 3.26 34.61 -2.06
N PHE A 20 3.49 34.73 -3.37
CA PHE A 20 4.41 33.87 -4.10
C PHE A 20 5.86 34.14 -3.66
N TYR A 21 6.27 35.40 -3.58
CA TYR A 21 7.60 35.79 -3.11
C TYR A 21 7.90 35.34 -1.68
N ALA A 22 6.90 35.36 -0.79
CA ALA A 22 7.05 34.85 0.57
C ALA A 22 7.34 33.33 0.64
N LYS A 23 7.03 32.57 -0.41
CA LYS A 23 7.15 31.10 -0.47
C LYS A 23 8.33 30.61 -1.30
N ILE A 24 9.08 31.51 -1.91
CA ILE A 24 10.29 31.16 -2.67
C ILE A 24 11.52 31.71 -1.97
N THR A 25 12.60 30.93 -2.00
CA THR A 25 13.89 31.33 -1.41
C THR A 25 14.84 31.73 -2.53
N LYS A 26 15.38 32.95 -2.44
CA LYS A 26 16.46 33.37 -3.33
C LYS A 26 17.72 32.57 -2.99
N ALA A 27 18.46 32.17 -4.01
CA ALA A 27 19.75 31.52 -3.80
C ALA A 27 20.81 32.52 -3.30
N ASP A 28 20.63 33.80 -3.62
CA ASP A 28 21.48 34.91 -3.17
C ASP A 28 20.58 36.14 -2.94
N GLU A 29 20.80 36.88 -1.85
CA GLU A 29 19.97 38.01 -1.44
C GLU A 29 19.93 39.14 -2.47
N LEU A 30 21.01 39.30 -3.25
CA LEU A 30 21.15 40.32 -4.29
C LEU A 30 20.45 39.94 -5.61
N GLN A 31 19.87 38.74 -5.72
CA GLN A 31 19.03 38.38 -6.87
C GLN A 31 17.80 39.27 -6.93
N THR A 32 17.42 39.68 -8.14
CA THR A 32 16.16 40.41 -8.36
C THR A 32 15.15 39.51 -9.06
N LEU A 33 13.90 39.61 -8.61
CA LEU A 33 12.78 38.80 -9.07
C LEU A 33 11.71 39.73 -9.61
N LYS A 34 11.15 39.40 -10.77
CA LYS A 34 10.03 40.11 -11.38
C LYS A 34 9.06 39.10 -11.96
N VAL A 35 7.75 39.34 -11.79
CA VAL A 35 6.73 38.53 -12.46
C VAL A 35 6.19 39.34 -13.63
N ILE A 36 6.19 38.74 -14.82
CA ILE A 36 5.70 39.35 -16.06
C ILE A 36 4.39 38.67 -16.46
N SER A 37 3.34 39.47 -16.68
CA SER A 37 2.05 38.98 -17.15
C SER A 37 2.18 38.34 -18.53
N ALA A 38 1.64 37.13 -18.69
CA ALA A 38 1.55 36.48 -20.00
C ALA A 38 0.57 37.15 -20.95
N PHE A 39 -0.44 37.84 -20.40
CA PHE A 39 -1.48 38.50 -21.18
C PHE A 39 -1.02 39.86 -21.71
N SER A 40 -0.47 40.70 -20.82
CA SER A 40 -0.12 42.08 -21.16
C SER A 40 1.38 42.28 -21.45
N GLY A 41 2.23 41.35 -21.03
CA GLY A 41 3.69 41.51 -21.06
C GLY A 41 4.23 42.53 -20.04
N ALA A 42 3.36 43.10 -19.18
CA ALA A 42 3.75 44.06 -18.17
C ALA A 42 4.31 43.36 -16.91
N GLU A 43 5.16 44.07 -16.17
CA GLU A 43 5.54 43.67 -14.81
C GLU A 43 4.32 43.78 -13.88
N LEU A 44 4.11 42.76 -13.07
CA LEU A 44 3.05 42.70 -12.07
C LEU A 44 3.54 43.27 -10.74
N ASP A 45 2.68 44.07 -10.09
CA ASP A 45 2.92 44.63 -8.77
C ASP A 45 2.68 43.57 -7.68
N GLU A 46 3.16 43.83 -6.46
CA GLU A 46 3.07 42.88 -5.33
C GLU A 46 1.64 42.43 -5.00
N ALA A 47 0.66 43.31 -5.19
CA ALA A 47 -0.76 43.02 -4.94
C ALA A 47 -1.47 42.33 -6.11
N ASP A 48 -0.84 42.26 -7.28
CA ASP A 48 -1.45 41.65 -8.46
C ASP A 48 -1.52 40.13 -8.31
N ARG A 49 -2.59 39.57 -8.87
CA ARG A 49 -2.77 38.12 -8.92
C ARG A 49 -1.93 37.54 -10.05
N ILE A 50 -1.20 36.49 -9.73
CA ILE A 50 -0.52 35.67 -10.74
C ILE A 50 -1.59 34.88 -11.50
N ASN A 51 -1.42 34.76 -12.81
CA ASN A 51 -2.27 33.98 -13.72
C ASN A 51 -1.47 32.89 -14.45
N ASN A 52 -2.19 32.01 -15.14
CA ASN A 52 -1.57 30.91 -15.87
C ASN A 52 -0.69 31.42 -17.00
N GLY A 53 0.56 30.97 -17.02
CA GLY A 53 1.53 31.34 -18.04
C GLY A 53 2.35 32.57 -17.71
N ASP A 54 2.01 33.33 -16.66
CA ASP A 54 2.85 34.44 -16.19
C ASP A 54 4.28 33.94 -15.94
N THR A 55 5.27 34.80 -16.11
CA THR A 55 6.67 34.40 -16.11
C THR A 55 7.42 35.04 -14.96
N LEU A 56 8.02 34.22 -14.09
CA LEU A 56 9.01 34.69 -13.15
C LEU A 56 10.35 34.88 -13.89
N VAL A 57 10.84 36.11 -13.88
CA VAL A 57 12.16 36.49 -14.38
C VAL A 57 13.09 36.64 -13.19
N VAL A 58 14.19 35.90 -13.19
CA VAL A 58 15.21 35.92 -12.14
C VAL A 58 16.49 36.46 -12.75
N LEU A 59 16.98 37.57 -12.22
CA LEU A 59 18.28 38.14 -12.57
C LEU A 59 19.31 37.80 -11.49
N SER A 60 20.47 37.31 -11.90
CA SER A 60 21.59 36.99 -11.01
C SER A 60 22.07 38.23 -10.24
N ALA A 61 22.72 38.00 -9.10
CA ALA A 61 23.26 39.05 -8.23
C ALA A 61 24.24 40.00 -8.96
N ASP A 62 24.97 39.50 -9.96
CA ASP A 62 25.89 40.29 -10.78
C ASP A 62 25.22 40.99 -11.97
N GLY A 63 23.91 40.78 -12.17
CA GLY A 63 23.14 41.37 -13.25
C GLY A 63 23.43 40.80 -14.65
N LYS A 64 24.21 39.73 -14.78
CA LYS A 64 24.68 39.22 -16.08
C LYS A 64 23.86 38.06 -16.63
N HIS A 65 23.14 37.34 -15.78
CA HIS A 65 22.43 36.13 -16.16
C HIS A 65 20.96 36.21 -15.79
N THR A 66 20.11 35.86 -16.75
CA THR A 66 18.66 35.87 -16.58
C THR A 66 18.09 34.48 -16.81
N SER A 67 17.29 34.01 -15.86
CA SER A 67 16.48 32.79 -15.98
C SER A 67 15.01 33.16 -16.05
N LYS A 68 14.22 32.38 -16.79
CA LYS A 68 12.78 32.56 -16.91
C LYS A 68 12.07 31.27 -16.54
N TYR A 69 11.06 31.39 -15.69
CA TYR A 69 10.21 30.28 -15.30
C TYR A 69 8.77 30.61 -15.65
N ILE A 70 8.16 29.77 -16.47
CA ILE A 70 6.73 29.86 -16.74
C ILE A 70 5.99 29.36 -15.48
N LEU A 71 5.19 30.23 -14.88
CA LEU A 71 4.35 29.92 -13.74
C LEU A 71 3.10 29.21 -14.26
N ARG A 72 3.06 27.91 -14.02
CA ARG A 72 1.89 27.08 -14.31
C ARG A 72 1.21 26.75 -13.01
N GLY A 73 0.20 27.52 -12.70
CA GLY A 73 -0.69 27.24 -11.59
C GLY A 73 -1.90 26.45 -12.03
N THR A 74 -2.59 25.88 -11.04
CA THR A 74 -3.98 25.46 -11.17
C THR A 74 -4.86 26.70 -11.04
N PHE A 75 -4.81 27.50 -12.11
CA PHE A 75 -5.73 28.63 -12.32
C PHE A 75 -7.06 28.15 -12.90
N GLU A 76 -7.10 26.90 -13.37
CA GLU A 76 -8.31 26.10 -13.44
C GLU A 76 -8.55 25.45 -12.07
N VAL A 77 -9.80 25.17 -11.73
CA VAL A 77 -10.18 24.46 -10.49
C VAL A 77 -9.24 23.27 -10.29
N LEU A 78 -8.46 23.26 -9.19
CA LEU A 78 -7.57 22.16 -8.83
C LEU A 78 -8.27 20.84 -9.12
N SER A 79 -7.62 19.95 -9.88
CA SER A 79 -8.25 18.72 -10.33
C SER A 79 -8.79 17.96 -9.13
N VAL A 80 -10.08 17.67 -9.14
CA VAL A 80 -10.76 16.78 -8.18
C VAL A 80 -10.55 15.30 -8.54
N GLY A 81 -9.70 15.03 -9.55
CA GLY A 81 -9.47 13.69 -10.08
C GLY A 81 -8.77 12.80 -9.06
N THR A 82 -9.54 11.98 -8.36
CA THR A 82 -9.06 10.90 -7.47
C THR A 82 -9.18 9.52 -8.10
N MET A 83 -9.80 9.44 -9.28
CA MET A 83 -10.16 8.17 -9.90
C MET A 83 -8.94 7.49 -10.54
N LEU A 84 -8.52 6.37 -9.94
CA LEU A 84 -7.59 5.45 -10.58
C LEU A 84 -8.23 4.81 -11.81
N THR A 85 -7.42 4.60 -12.84
CA THR A 85 -7.80 3.79 -14.01
C THR A 85 -6.79 2.66 -14.21
N SER A 86 -7.19 1.61 -14.93
CA SER A 86 -6.32 0.49 -15.27
C SER A 86 -6.82 -0.17 -16.56
N THR A 87 -5.90 -0.73 -17.34
CA THR A 87 -6.22 -1.58 -18.49
C THR A 87 -6.29 -3.07 -18.15
N ILE A 88 -5.81 -3.46 -16.96
CA ILE A 88 -5.69 -4.86 -16.54
C ILE A 88 -6.49 -5.20 -15.27
N TYR A 89 -6.79 -4.20 -14.43
CA TYR A 89 -7.58 -4.37 -13.22
C TYR A 89 -8.95 -3.74 -13.35
N THR A 90 -9.91 -4.33 -12.65
CA THR A 90 -11.23 -3.75 -12.53
C THR A 90 -11.27 -2.83 -11.32
N ILE A 91 -11.65 -1.58 -11.53
CA ILE A 91 -11.69 -0.55 -10.49
C ILE A 91 -13.13 -0.06 -10.34
N TYR A 92 -13.65 -0.13 -9.11
CA TYR A 92 -14.96 0.39 -8.74
C TYR A 92 -14.79 1.51 -7.72
N VAL A 93 -15.59 2.57 -7.83
CA VAL A 93 -15.56 3.71 -6.90
C VAL A 93 -16.98 4.05 -6.48
N THR A 94 -17.18 4.20 -5.16
CA THR A 94 -18.43 4.65 -4.55
C THR A 94 -18.10 5.70 -3.49
N GLY A 95 -18.35 6.97 -3.81
CA GLY A 95 -18.02 8.10 -2.94
C GLY A 95 -16.52 8.19 -2.67
N SER A 96 -16.13 8.20 -1.39
CA SER A 96 -14.72 8.26 -0.93
C SER A 96 -14.04 6.91 -0.81
N THR A 97 -14.66 5.83 -1.30
CA THR A 97 -14.11 4.47 -1.24
C THR A 97 -14.06 3.84 -2.62
N GLY A 98 -13.06 2.99 -2.85
CA GLY A 98 -12.92 2.23 -4.07
C GLY A 98 -12.46 0.80 -3.81
N ILE A 99 -12.54 -0.02 -4.84
CA ILE A 99 -12.10 -1.42 -4.84
C ILE A 99 -11.31 -1.66 -6.11
N ILE A 100 -10.17 -2.34 -5.99
CA ILE A 100 -9.36 -2.82 -7.11
C ILE A 100 -9.38 -4.35 -7.08
N THR A 101 -9.83 -4.98 -8.17
CA THR A 101 -9.90 -6.43 -8.36
C THR A 101 -9.29 -6.85 -9.70
N GLY A 102 -9.27 -8.16 -9.99
CA GLY A 102 -8.80 -8.69 -11.27
C GLY A 102 -7.35 -9.18 -11.27
N PHE A 103 -6.71 -9.24 -10.10
CA PHE A 103 -5.36 -9.80 -9.94
C PHE A 103 -5.38 -11.08 -9.09
N PRO A 104 -4.53 -12.09 -9.38
CA PRO A 104 -4.46 -13.33 -8.61
C PRO A 104 -4.07 -13.13 -7.14
N LYS A 105 -4.40 -14.12 -6.30
CA LYS A 105 -3.77 -14.26 -4.97
C LYS A 105 -2.24 -14.35 -5.11
N TYR A 106 -1.54 -13.86 -4.08
CA TYR A 106 -0.07 -13.78 -4.04
C TYR A 106 0.57 -12.84 -5.09
N THR A 107 -0.21 -11.94 -5.71
CA THR A 107 0.36 -10.88 -6.55
C THR A 107 1.16 -9.91 -5.69
N PRO A 108 2.42 -9.58 -6.04
CA PRO A 108 3.19 -8.54 -5.35
C PRO A 108 2.48 -7.19 -5.41
N LEU A 109 2.54 -6.43 -4.32
CA LEU A 109 1.94 -5.09 -4.20
C LEU A 109 2.49 -4.15 -5.27
N LYS A 110 3.78 -4.24 -5.55
CA LYS A 110 4.44 -3.48 -6.61
C LYS A 110 3.82 -3.73 -7.98
N THR A 111 3.48 -4.97 -8.30
CA THR A 111 2.82 -5.31 -9.57
C THR A 111 1.44 -4.67 -9.67
N VAL A 112 0.66 -4.66 -8.58
CA VAL A 112 -0.65 -3.99 -8.55
C VAL A 112 -0.50 -2.47 -8.70
N LEU A 113 0.53 -1.88 -8.08
CA LEU A 113 0.82 -0.46 -8.21
C LEU A 113 1.20 -0.06 -9.65
N GLU A 114 2.04 -0.86 -10.32
CA GLU A 114 2.44 -0.63 -11.71
C GLU A 114 1.27 -0.77 -12.70
N GLY A 115 0.24 -1.51 -12.33
CA GLY A 115 -0.95 -1.72 -13.17
C GLY A 115 -2.04 -0.66 -13.04
N VAL A 116 -1.88 0.35 -12.18
CA VAL A 116 -2.83 1.47 -12.06
C VAL A 116 -2.25 2.77 -12.60
N VAL A 117 -3.10 3.61 -13.18
CA VAL A 117 -2.75 4.94 -13.67
C VAL A 117 -3.28 5.97 -12.67
N ILE A 118 -2.35 6.74 -12.11
CA ILE A 118 -2.65 7.83 -11.17
C ILE A 118 -3.09 9.06 -12.00
N PRO A 119 -4.24 9.68 -11.68
CA PRO A 119 -4.66 10.89 -12.37
C PRO A 119 -3.64 12.02 -12.20
N SER A 120 -3.47 12.86 -13.23
CA SER A 120 -2.52 13.97 -13.20
C SER A 120 -2.79 14.90 -12.01
N GLY A 121 -1.73 15.24 -11.27
CA GLY A 121 -1.81 16.13 -10.11
C GLY A 121 -2.20 15.44 -8.79
N ALA A 122 -2.69 14.20 -8.84
CA ALA A 122 -2.98 13.44 -7.64
C ALA A 122 -1.72 12.77 -7.07
N THR A 123 -1.78 12.45 -5.79
CA THR A 123 -0.78 11.65 -5.08
C THR A 123 -1.38 10.32 -4.66
N LEU A 124 -0.59 9.24 -4.76
CA LEU A 124 -0.97 7.91 -4.28
C LEU A 124 -0.02 7.49 -3.17
N THR A 125 -0.60 7.07 -2.05
CA THR A 125 0.09 6.47 -0.91
C THR A 125 -0.49 5.07 -0.66
N MET A 126 0.32 4.18 -0.09
CA MET A 126 -0.11 2.85 0.30
C MET A 126 -0.27 2.83 1.80
N VAL A 127 -1.45 2.45 2.28
CA VAL A 127 -1.79 2.45 3.71
C VAL A 127 -2.50 1.16 4.11
N ASP A 128 -2.56 0.89 5.40
CA ASP A 128 -3.46 -0.13 5.96
C ASP A 128 -4.77 0.45 6.49
N GLN A 129 -5.60 -0.40 7.08
CA GLN A 129 -6.89 -0.02 7.67
C GLN A 129 -6.79 1.00 8.81
N ASN A 130 -5.61 1.19 9.40
CA ASN A 130 -5.35 2.14 10.49
C ASN A 130 -4.59 3.39 9.99
N ASP A 131 -4.56 3.63 8.67
CA ASP A 131 -3.82 4.74 8.04
C ASP A 131 -2.29 4.63 8.22
N GLY A 132 -1.78 3.43 8.54
CA GLY A 132 -0.35 3.17 8.64
C GLY A 132 0.28 2.96 7.26
N TYR A 133 1.38 3.65 6.96
CA TYR A 133 2.08 3.51 5.68
C TYR A 133 2.56 2.07 5.41
N LYS A 134 2.43 1.65 4.14
CA LYS A 134 2.91 0.36 3.64
C LYS A 134 4.05 0.54 2.63
N THR A 135 5.02 -0.36 2.71
CA THR A 135 6.17 -0.43 1.80
C THR A 135 5.93 -1.49 0.72
N LEU A 136 6.67 -1.38 -0.39
CA LEU A 136 6.64 -2.38 -1.47
C LEU A 136 7.47 -3.63 -1.12
N ILE A 137 8.50 -3.44 -0.31
CA ILE A 137 9.42 -4.48 0.15
C ILE A 137 9.50 -4.42 1.67
N LYS A 138 9.77 -5.58 2.27
CA LYS A 138 10.00 -5.71 3.71
C LYS A 138 11.20 -6.61 3.95
N LEU A 139 11.87 -6.40 5.08
CA LEU A 139 12.90 -7.32 5.55
C LEU A 139 12.21 -8.51 6.21
N ASN A 140 12.48 -9.73 5.76
CA ASN A 140 12.03 -10.93 6.45
C ASN A 140 12.95 -11.25 7.65
N TYR A 141 12.58 -12.26 8.43
CA TYR A 141 13.37 -12.67 9.61
C TYR A 141 14.76 -13.23 9.28
N ASP A 142 14.99 -13.65 8.04
CA ASP A 142 16.30 -14.10 7.56
C ASP A 142 17.12 -12.96 6.94
N THR A 143 16.73 -11.70 7.21
CA THR A 143 17.37 -10.48 6.70
C THR A 143 17.38 -10.34 5.18
N VAL A 144 16.45 -11.02 4.51
CA VAL A 144 16.26 -10.93 3.05
C VAL A 144 15.09 -9.98 2.76
N TYR A 145 15.28 -9.09 1.79
CA TYR A 145 14.20 -8.27 1.26
C TYR A 145 13.24 -9.13 0.47
N VAL A 146 11.96 -9.10 0.83
CA VAL A 146 10.88 -9.78 0.14
C VAL A 146 9.80 -8.79 -0.25
N ASP A 147 9.14 -9.06 -1.38
CA ASP A 147 8.02 -8.25 -1.82
C ASP A 147 6.83 -8.39 -0.85
N VAL A 148 6.17 -7.27 -0.61
CA VAL A 148 4.88 -7.24 0.09
C VAL A 148 3.80 -7.71 -0.89
N LEU A 149 2.89 -8.55 -0.44
CA LEU A 149 1.79 -9.05 -1.26
C LEU A 149 0.60 -8.08 -1.20
N ALA A 150 -0.11 -7.93 -2.32
CA ALA A 150 -1.39 -7.22 -2.31
C ALA A 150 -2.44 -8.06 -1.56
N THR A 151 -3.03 -7.50 -0.50
CA THR A 151 -4.02 -8.18 0.35
C THR A 151 -5.17 -7.24 0.70
N LEU A 152 -6.26 -7.78 1.27
CA LEU A 152 -7.40 -7.00 1.75
C LEU A 152 -7.08 -5.97 2.83
N ALA A 153 -5.93 -6.11 3.49
CA ALA A 153 -5.47 -5.21 4.54
C ALA A 153 -4.74 -3.98 3.99
N ILE A 154 -4.47 -3.92 2.68
CA ILE A 154 -3.74 -2.84 2.03
C ILE A 154 -4.70 -2.02 1.15
N TYR A 155 -4.50 -0.71 1.20
CA TYR A 155 -5.27 0.27 0.48
C TYR A 155 -4.35 1.20 -0.31
N PHE A 156 -4.83 1.66 -1.46
CA PHE A 156 -4.27 2.84 -2.13
C PHE A 156 -5.09 4.06 -1.72
N GLU A 157 -4.47 4.98 -1.01
CA GLU A 157 -5.03 6.29 -0.76
C GLU A 157 -4.64 7.19 -1.93
N VAL A 158 -5.64 7.79 -2.58
CA VAL A 158 -5.43 8.76 -3.65
C VAL A 158 -5.97 10.10 -3.21
N ILE A 159 -5.10 11.08 -3.11
CA ILE A 159 -5.43 12.46 -2.74
C ILE A 159 -5.29 13.31 -4.00
N ALA A 160 -6.38 13.99 -4.36
CA ALA A 160 -6.42 14.92 -5.48
C ALA A 160 -5.46 16.10 -5.27
N GLU A 161 -5.19 16.83 -6.35
CA GLU A 161 -4.30 17.99 -6.31
C GLU A 161 -4.78 19.07 -5.32
N ASN A 162 -6.09 19.13 -5.07
CA ASN A 162 -6.66 20.06 -4.11
C ASN A 162 -6.44 19.71 -2.63
N GLY A 163 -5.87 18.53 -2.33
CA GLY A 163 -5.62 18.06 -0.97
C GLY A 163 -6.87 17.77 -0.13
N ARG A 164 -8.07 17.89 -0.71
CA ARG A 164 -9.36 17.70 -0.02
C ARG A 164 -10.05 16.42 -0.47
N ASP A 165 -10.09 16.19 -1.77
CA ASP A 165 -10.74 14.99 -2.30
C ASP A 165 -9.80 13.79 -2.14
N LYS A 166 -10.30 12.78 -1.43
CA LYS A 166 -9.60 11.53 -1.14
C LYS A 166 -10.49 10.35 -1.48
N VAL A 167 -9.92 9.36 -2.16
CA VAL A 167 -10.55 8.04 -2.32
C VAL A 167 -9.61 6.97 -1.78
N LEU A 168 -10.14 6.10 -0.93
CA LEU A 168 -9.42 4.97 -0.37
C LEU A 168 -9.81 3.68 -1.09
N TYR A 169 -8.87 3.12 -1.86
CA TYR A 169 -9.08 1.93 -2.68
C TYR A 169 -8.62 0.67 -1.96
N GLN A 170 -9.52 -0.24 -1.63
CA GLN A 170 -9.17 -1.54 -1.07
C GLN A 170 -8.68 -2.49 -2.17
N LEU A 171 -7.53 -3.14 -1.94
CA LEU A 171 -7.02 -4.18 -2.82
C LEU A 171 -7.73 -5.50 -2.54
N ARG A 172 -8.35 -6.10 -3.57
CA ARG A 172 -9.07 -7.37 -3.45
C ARG A 172 -8.56 -8.38 -4.47
N PRO A 173 -7.61 -9.24 -4.09
CA PRO A 173 -7.17 -10.35 -4.93
C PRO A 173 -8.35 -11.25 -5.28
N THR A 174 -8.31 -11.84 -6.48
CA THR A 174 -9.27 -12.85 -6.90
C THR A 174 -9.16 -14.07 -5.98
N SER A 175 -10.25 -14.40 -5.30
CA SER A 175 -10.38 -15.57 -4.44
C SER A 175 -11.63 -16.36 -4.83
N ILE A 176 -11.60 -17.66 -4.58
CA ILE A 176 -12.76 -18.55 -4.68
C ILE A 176 -13.28 -18.91 -3.29
N SER A 177 -14.55 -19.31 -3.17
CA SER A 177 -15.21 -19.53 -1.86
C SER A 177 -14.50 -20.59 -1.00
N VAL A 178 -13.77 -21.50 -1.63
CA VAL A 178 -13.02 -22.60 -1.01
C VAL A 178 -11.60 -22.20 -0.56
N ASP A 179 -11.15 -20.97 -0.81
CA ASP A 179 -9.82 -20.54 -0.40
C ASP A 179 -9.67 -20.47 1.13
N ALA A 180 -8.83 -21.34 1.70
CA ALA A 180 -8.46 -21.35 3.11
C ALA A 180 -6.95 -21.11 3.26
N TYR A 181 -6.51 -19.84 3.21
CA TYR A 181 -5.12 -19.47 3.45
C TYR A 181 -4.99 -18.22 4.30
N ALA A 182 -3.82 -18.03 4.92
CA ALA A 182 -3.44 -16.80 5.61
C ALA A 182 -2.16 -16.21 5.03
N THR A 183 -2.06 -14.88 5.07
CA THR A 183 -0.88 -14.09 4.70
C THR A 183 -0.46 -13.23 5.87
N SER A 184 0.79 -12.76 5.88
CA SER A 184 1.31 -11.90 6.94
C SER A 184 2.40 -10.98 6.43
N ASP A 185 2.41 -9.77 6.97
CA ASP A 185 3.55 -8.87 6.81
C ASP A 185 4.69 -9.21 7.76
N LEU A 186 4.38 -9.77 8.93
CA LEU A 186 5.39 -10.12 9.93
C LEU A 186 5.91 -11.54 9.71
N TYR A 187 5.03 -12.53 9.62
CA TYR A 187 5.39 -13.94 9.60
C TYR A 187 5.64 -14.48 8.19
N SER A 188 6.62 -15.36 8.04
CA SER A 188 6.75 -16.24 6.88
C SER A 188 5.72 -17.37 7.00
N ILE A 189 4.83 -17.48 6.01
CA ILE A 189 3.80 -18.52 5.97
C ILE A 189 4.05 -19.41 4.76
N ASN A 190 4.48 -20.65 5.02
CA ASN A 190 4.60 -21.64 3.97
C ASN A 190 3.24 -22.33 3.77
N GLN A 191 2.64 -22.07 2.61
CA GLN A 191 1.33 -22.60 2.25
C GLN A 191 1.35 -24.11 1.97
N ILE A 192 2.49 -24.68 1.56
CA ILE A 192 2.59 -26.09 1.20
C ILE A 192 2.85 -26.92 2.44
N SER A 193 3.91 -26.59 3.18
CA SER A 193 4.28 -27.29 4.42
C SER A 193 3.48 -26.84 5.64
N SER A 194 2.57 -25.87 5.48
CA SER A 194 1.65 -25.40 6.51
C SER A 194 2.35 -24.92 7.79
N PHE A 195 3.38 -24.10 7.61
CA PHE A 195 4.14 -23.51 8.71
C PHE A 195 3.99 -22.01 8.76
N LEU A 196 3.91 -21.48 9.99
CA LEU A 196 4.08 -20.08 10.30
C LEU A 196 5.37 -19.92 11.12
N TYR A 197 6.28 -19.09 10.62
CA TYR A 197 7.59 -18.87 11.21
C TYR A 197 8.00 -17.39 11.12
N PRO A 198 8.74 -16.86 12.10
CA PRO A 198 8.93 -17.36 13.45
C PRO A 198 7.77 -16.94 14.35
N LEU A 199 7.32 -17.85 15.22
CA LEU A 199 6.56 -17.49 16.39
C LEU A 199 7.55 -17.15 17.51
N ILE A 200 7.51 -15.91 17.99
CA ILE A 200 8.30 -15.47 19.15
C ILE A 200 7.61 -15.93 20.43
N GLN A 201 8.39 -16.38 21.42
CA GLN A 201 7.84 -16.77 22.71
C GLN A 201 7.11 -15.58 23.35
N GLY A 202 5.88 -15.82 23.85
CA GLY A 202 5.05 -14.79 24.45
C GLY A 202 4.13 -14.05 23.47
N THR A 203 4.15 -14.37 22.17
CA THR A 203 3.14 -13.86 21.22
C THR A 203 1.74 -14.23 21.70
N SER A 204 0.88 -13.23 21.89
CA SER A 204 -0.52 -13.43 22.25
C SER A 204 -1.38 -13.77 21.02
N VAL A 205 -2.53 -14.39 21.23
CA VAL A 205 -3.51 -14.66 20.14
C VAL A 205 -3.87 -13.37 19.41
N ASN A 206 -4.12 -12.28 20.14
CA ASN A 206 -4.41 -10.98 19.55
C ASN A 206 -3.21 -10.45 18.76
N GLY A 207 -2.00 -10.52 19.32
CA GLY A 207 -0.79 -10.09 18.62
C GLY A 207 -0.52 -10.88 17.34
N LEU A 208 -0.88 -12.17 17.30
CA LEU A 208 -0.85 -12.97 16.08
C LEU A 208 -1.86 -12.43 15.06
N PHE A 209 -3.14 -12.33 15.44
CA PHE A 209 -4.20 -11.92 14.50
C PHE A 209 -4.06 -10.49 13.99
N SER A 210 -3.50 -9.57 14.78
CA SER A 210 -3.18 -8.21 14.31
C SER A 210 -2.16 -8.20 13.16
N ASN A 211 -1.44 -9.30 12.95
CA ASN A 211 -0.41 -9.43 11.91
C ASN A 211 -0.78 -10.46 10.83
N LEU A 212 -1.97 -11.05 10.88
CA LEU A 212 -2.43 -12.04 9.90
C LEU A 212 -3.64 -11.54 9.12
N THR A 213 -3.62 -11.80 7.81
CA THR A 213 -4.73 -11.51 6.91
C THR A 213 -5.19 -12.81 6.26
N PRO A 214 -6.43 -13.28 6.53
CA PRO A 214 -6.95 -14.46 5.86
C PRO A 214 -7.29 -14.18 4.39
N ALA A 215 -7.51 -15.25 3.63
CA ALA A 215 -8.13 -15.18 2.33
C ALA A 215 -9.44 -14.39 2.38
N PRO A 216 -9.85 -13.70 1.30
CA PRO A 216 -11.10 -12.95 1.30
C PRO A 216 -12.31 -13.79 1.73
N GLY A 217 -12.98 -13.33 2.79
CA GLY A 217 -14.15 -14.01 3.37
C GLY A 217 -13.84 -15.22 4.27
N ALA A 218 -12.60 -15.71 4.30
CA ALA A 218 -12.19 -16.78 5.21
C ALA A 218 -12.09 -16.29 6.66
N SER A 219 -12.18 -17.23 7.61
CA SER A 219 -12.04 -16.96 9.05
C SER A 219 -10.83 -17.66 9.65
N MET A 220 -10.29 -17.13 10.75
CA MET A 220 -9.14 -17.71 11.46
C MET A 220 -9.44 -17.95 12.93
N LYS A 221 -8.97 -19.09 13.46
CA LYS A 221 -9.00 -19.41 14.89
C LYS A 221 -7.72 -20.11 15.30
N VAL A 222 -7.27 -19.89 16.54
CA VAL A 222 -6.20 -20.69 17.15
C VAL A 222 -6.85 -21.82 17.94
N TYR A 223 -6.31 -23.02 17.80
CA TYR A 223 -6.72 -24.20 18.56
C TYR A 223 -5.53 -24.71 19.36
N ASP A 224 -5.75 -25.08 20.61
CA ASP A 224 -4.72 -25.71 21.42
C ASP A 224 -4.49 -27.19 21.05
N LYS A 225 -3.52 -27.82 21.73
CA LYS A 225 -3.18 -29.23 21.53
C LYS A 225 -4.35 -30.20 21.79
N GLU A 226 -5.34 -29.78 22.59
CA GLU A 226 -6.51 -30.58 22.95
C GLU A 226 -7.69 -30.32 22.00
N GLY A 227 -7.56 -29.33 21.11
CA GLY A 227 -8.56 -28.98 20.10
C GLY A 227 -9.57 -27.95 20.58
N PHE A 228 -9.31 -27.26 21.70
CA PHE A 228 -10.15 -26.15 22.14
C PHE A 228 -9.72 -24.85 21.49
N VAL A 229 -10.69 -23.99 21.16
CA VAL A 229 -10.42 -22.67 20.59
C VAL A 229 -9.75 -21.80 21.65
N ARG A 230 -8.56 -21.32 21.35
CA ARG A 230 -7.86 -20.31 22.15
C ARG A 230 -8.20 -18.92 21.60
N SER A 231 -9.03 -18.17 22.33
CA SER A 231 -9.40 -16.80 21.96
C SER A 231 -8.51 -15.72 22.60
N THR A 232 -7.79 -16.06 23.68
CA THR A 232 -6.95 -15.12 24.44
C THR A 232 -5.70 -15.82 25.01
N GLY A 233 -4.79 -15.03 25.60
CA GLY A 233 -3.56 -15.54 26.21
C GLY A 233 -2.42 -15.71 25.21
N ILE A 234 -1.36 -16.37 25.66
CA ILE A 234 -0.16 -16.67 24.87
C ILE A 234 -0.37 -17.91 23.99
N ILE A 235 0.24 -17.90 22.81
CA ILE A 235 0.27 -19.06 21.92
C ILE A 235 1.33 -20.03 22.42
N CYS A 236 0.95 -21.31 22.55
CA CYS A 236 1.86 -22.40 22.85
C CYS A 236 2.40 -23.04 21.57
N LYS A 237 3.57 -23.69 21.66
CA LYS A 237 4.27 -24.30 20.51
C LYS A 237 3.42 -25.35 19.77
N ASP A 238 2.56 -26.03 20.54
CA ASP A 238 1.69 -27.12 20.18
C ASP A 238 0.25 -26.68 19.83
N ASP A 239 0.00 -25.37 19.85
CA ASP A 239 -1.21 -24.79 19.25
C ASP A 239 -1.09 -24.78 17.71
N LYS A 240 -2.24 -24.62 17.03
CA LYS A 240 -2.31 -24.46 15.57
C LYS A 240 -3.27 -23.35 15.17
N LEU A 241 -2.91 -22.62 14.13
CA LEU A 241 -3.83 -21.68 13.45
C LEU A 241 -4.67 -22.46 12.45
N VAL A 242 -5.99 -22.37 12.52
CA VAL A 242 -6.89 -22.95 11.52
C VAL A 242 -7.57 -21.83 10.76
N VAL A 243 -7.41 -21.85 9.43
CA VAL A 243 -8.12 -20.99 8.50
C VAL A 243 -9.26 -21.80 7.89
N THR A 244 -10.47 -21.25 7.92
CA THR A 244 -11.67 -21.86 7.33
C THR A 244 -12.10 -21.02 6.13
N SER A 245 -12.31 -21.66 4.98
CA SER A 245 -12.77 -21.02 3.75
C SER A 245 -14.09 -20.28 3.94
N LEU A 246 -14.40 -19.34 3.04
CA LEU A 246 -15.63 -18.55 3.10
C LEU A 246 -16.90 -19.44 3.13
N ASP A 247 -16.92 -20.51 2.33
CA ASP A 247 -18.04 -21.47 2.33
C ASP A 247 -17.97 -22.52 3.46
N GLY A 248 -16.93 -22.49 4.28
CA GLY A 248 -16.75 -23.40 5.40
C GLY A 248 -16.31 -24.82 5.04
N THR A 249 -16.15 -25.13 3.75
CA THR A 249 -15.89 -26.50 3.26
C THR A 249 -14.44 -26.93 3.42
N ILE A 250 -13.48 -26.00 3.30
CA ILE A 250 -12.05 -26.28 3.45
C ILE A 250 -11.54 -25.65 4.75
N ARG A 251 -10.79 -26.45 5.51
CA ARG A 251 -10.04 -25.96 6.67
C ARG A 251 -8.56 -26.29 6.49
N LYS A 252 -7.72 -25.30 6.75
CA LYS A 252 -6.27 -25.44 6.67
C LYS A 252 -5.63 -25.10 8.00
N ALA A 253 -4.88 -26.05 8.55
CA ALA A 253 -4.13 -25.86 9.78
C ALA A 253 -2.69 -25.42 9.47
N TYR A 254 -2.18 -24.41 10.17
CA TYR A 254 -0.78 -24.02 10.17
C TYR A 254 -0.18 -24.25 11.56
N TYR A 255 1.01 -24.84 11.58
CA TYR A 255 1.78 -25.10 12.78
C TYR A 255 2.83 -24.01 13.01
N PHE A 256 3.08 -23.68 14.27
CA PHE A 256 4.01 -22.63 14.65
C PHE A 256 5.44 -23.15 14.79
N LYS A 257 6.40 -22.43 14.20
CA LYS A 257 7.84 -22.70 14.35
C LYS A 257 8.53 -21.56 15.09
N THR A 258 9.36 -21.88 16.07
CA THR A 258 10.13 -20.92 16.88
C THR A 258 11.57 -20.79 16.37
N PRO A 259 12.17 -19.59 16.33
CA PRO A 259 13.57 -19.38 15.92
C PRO A 259 14.54 -19.96 16.95
N GLY A 260 15.72 -20.41 16.49
CA GLY A 260 16.77 -20.97 17.37
C GLY A 260 16.58 -22.44 17.78
N PHE A 261 15.52 -23.11 17.30
CA PHE A 261 15.36 -24.56 17.42
C PHE A 261 15.68 -25.24 16.07
N GLU A 262 16.98 -25.38 15.76
CA GLU A 262 17.43 -26.36 14.77
C GLU A 262 17.52 -27.73 15.46
N GLY A 263 16.39 -28.43 15.56
CA GLY A 263 16.31 -29.64 16.36
C GLY A 263 15.06 -30.48 16.10
N GLY A 264 14.99 -31.07 14.90
CA GLY A 264 14.29 -32.33 14.62
C GLY A 264 12.77 -32.28 14.38
N PRO A 265 12.21 -33.24 13.61
CA PRO A 265 10.81 -33.31 13.21
C PRO A 265 9.91 -33.81 14.36
N TYR A 266 9.90 -33.14 15.49
CA TYR A 266 8.95 -33.43 16.58
C TYR A 266 7.67 -32.61 16.44
N LEU A 267 7.18 -32.50 15.22
CA LEU A 267 5.85 -31.99 14.94
C LEU A 267 4.99 -33.21 14.64
N ALA A 268 4.02 -33.47 15.50
CA ALA A 268 3.14 -34.63 15.39
C ALA A 268 2.04 -34.40 14.34
N PHE A 269 2.46 -34.20 13.08
CA PHE A 269 1.57 -34.22 11.93
C PHE A 269 2.17 -35.15 10.88
N ILE A 270 1.29 -35.84 10.16
CA ILE A 270 1.65 -36.74 9.07
C ILE A 270 1.25 -36.09 7.76
N LEU A 271 2.05 -36.21 6.71
CA LEU A 271 1.64 -35.88 5.35
C LEU A 271 1.54 -37.19 4.58
N SER A 272 0.69 -37.24 3.56
CA SER A 272 0.61 -38.39 2.68
C SER A 272 0.23 -37.92 1.28
N ASP A 273 0.91 -38.47 0.29
CA ASP A 273 0.54 -38.30 -1.13
C ASP A 273 -0.59 -39.26 -1.53
N ASP A 274 -0.73 -40.39 -0.81
CA ASP A 274 -1.68 -41.47 -1.08
C ASP A 274 -2.99 -41.37 -0.26
N TYR A 275 -2.97 -40.69 0.88
CA TYR A 275 -4.10 -40.63 1.81
C TYR A 275 -4.52 -39.19 2.07
N GLN A 276 -5.83 -38.94 2.14
CA GLN A 276 -6.33 -37.64 2.58
C GLN A 276 -6.07 -37.50 4.08
N ILE A 277 -5.22 -36.55 4.45
CA ILE A 277 -4.92 -36.24 5.85
C ILE A 277 -5.72 -35.01 6.28
N ASP A 278 -6.66 -35.20 7.21
CA ASP A 278 -7.33 -34.11 7.89
C ASP A 278 -6.57 -33.75 9.19
N GLN A 279 -5.76 -32.70 9.11
CA GLN A 279 -4.98 -32.18 10.24
C GLN A 279 -5.84 -31.52 11.33
N VAL A 280 -7.10 -31.20 11.01
CA VAL A 280 -8.05 -30.60 11.95
C VAL A 280 -8.72 -31.71 12.77
N LEU A 281 -9.28 -32.72 12.10
CA LEU A 281 -9.97 -33.86 12.71
C LEU A 281 -9.03 -34.97 13.20
N ARG A 282 -7.74 -34.90 12.86
CA ARG A 282 -6.74 -35.95 13.13
C ARG A 282 -7.15 -37.31 12.56
N SER A 283 -7.71 -37.29 11.35
CA SER A 283 -8.15 -38.49 10.64
C SER A 283 -7.36 -38.70 9.35
N ILE A 284 -7.13 -39.97 9.04
CA ILE A 284 -6.63 -40.43 7.75
C ILE A 284 -7.81 -41.08 7.03
N GLY A 285 -8.10 -40.66 5.80
CA GLY A 285 -9.23 -41.19 5.04
C GLY A 285 -8.88 -41.39 3.56
N GLY A 286 -9.54 -42.38 2.93
CA GLY A 286 -9.51 -42.62 1.48
C GLY A 286 -8.14 -42.94 0.87
N VAL A 287 -8.14 -43.25 -0.42
CA VAL A 287 -6.95 -43.13 -1.28
C VAL A 287 -7.15 -41.82 -2.06
N SER A 288 -6.14 -40.96 -2.14
CA SER A 288 -6.20 -39.79 -3.03
C SER A 288 -6.40 -40.29 -4.46
N GLU A 289 -7.47 -39.83 -5.13
CA GLU A 289 -7.56 -40.01 -6.58
C GLU A 289 -6.43 -39.16 -7.19
N GLY A 290 -5.37 -39.84 -7.65
CA GLY A 290 -4.18 -39.22 -8.24
C GLY A 290 -4.46 -38.48 -9.52
#